data_AF-A0A4V1THY3-F1
#
_entry.id   AF-A0A4V1THY3-F1
#
_cell.length_a   1.000
_cell.length_b   1.000
_cell.length_c   1.000
_cell.angle_alpha   90.00
_cell.angle_beta   90.00
_cell.angle_gamma   90.00
#
_symmetry.space_group_name_H-M   'P 1'
#
loop_
_entity.id
_entity.type
_entity.pdbx_description
1 polymer ?
#
loop_
_entity_poly.entity_id
_entity_poly.type
_entity_poly.pdbx_seq_one_letter_code
_entity_poly.pdbx_strand_id
1 'polypeptide(L)'
;MSTETVMRLECPHCLYNLFEPVRLDRPKPSATCPACGQHFALNAEIRAMAQLLASAHAARRERVRRLEELHQIRQTRPLPGDVLRQLDGYIDELSEDLLRRA
;
A
#
# COMPACT_ATOMS: atom_id res chain seq x y z
N MET A 1 6.78 -4.74 2.12
CA MET A 1 6.28 -3.50 2.73
C MET A 1 5.90 -3.69 4.18
N SER A 2 6.54 -2.94 5.08
CA SER A 2 6.10 -2.81 6.47
C SER A 2 4.79 -2.00 6.51
N THR A 3 3.81 -2.41 7.32
CA THR A 3 2.60 -1.62 7.57
C THR A 3 2.79 -0.63 8.73
N GLU A 4 3.99 -0.58 9.30
CA GLU A 4 4.35 0.36 10.36
C GLU A 4 5.00 1.61 9.76
N THR A 5 4.49 2.77 10.15
CA THR A 5 5.08 4.07 9.82
C THR A 5 5.08 4.96 11.06
N VAL A 6 5.94 5.97 11.09
CA VAL A 6 5.95 6.98 12.14
C VAL A 6 5.19 8.20 11.63
N MET A 7 4.13 8.59 12.33
CA MET A 7 3.34 9.78 12.03
C MET A 7 3.74 10.91 12.94
N ARG A 8 3.96 12.10 12.37
CA ARG A 8 4.00 13.34 13.13
C ARG A 8 2.58 13.77 13.42
N LEU A 9 2.25 13.92 14.70
CA LEU A 9 0.96 14.36 15.18
C LEU A 9 1.15 15.61 16.02
N GLU A 10 0.17 16.50 15.98
CA GLU A 10 0.13 17.69 16.82
C GLU A 10 -0.99 17.54 17.85
N CYS A 11 -0.66 17.76 19.12
CA CYS A 11 -1.65 17.70 20.19
C CYS A 11 -2.60 18.92 20.09
N PRO A 12 -3.93 18.72 20.01
CA PRO A 12 -4.87 19.82 19.91
C PRO A 12 -4.97 20.67 21.20
N HIS A 13 -4.47 20.16 22.33
CA HIS A 13 -4.56 20.83 23.63
C HIS A 13 -3.36 21.72 23.94
N CYS A 14 -2.16 21.35 23.50
CA CYS A 14 -0.92 22.05 23.85
C CYS A 14 0.00 22.29 22.66
N LEU A 15 -0.42 21.95 21.44
CA LEU A 15 0.33 22.11 20.18
C LEU A 15 1.69 21.39 20.19
N TYR A 16 1.88 20.45 21.11
CA TYR A 16 3.09 19.65 21.18
C TYR A 16 3.14 18.69 19.99
N ASN A 17 4.29 18.68 19.31
CA ASN A 17 4.56 17.77 18.21
C ASN A 17 5.08 16.44 18.77
N LEU A 18 4.38 15.34 18.49
CA LEU A 18 4.80 14.00 18.86
C LEU A 18 4.91 13.10 17.62
N PHE A 19 5.74 12.07 17.73
CA PHE A 19 5.96 11.08 16.70
C PHE A 19 5.43 9.74 17.20
N GLU A 20 4.31 9.28 16.65
CA GLU A 20 3.66 8.05 17.07
C GLU A 20 3.91 6.95 16.02
N PRO A 21 4.37 5.75 16.42
CA PRO A 21 4.38 4.60 15.54
C PRO A 21 2.93 4.13 15.29
N VAL A 22 2.52 4.19 14.04
CA VAL A 22 1.17 3.82 13.59
C VAL A 22 1.25 2.62 12.67
N ARG A 23 0.44 1.62 12.98
CA ARG A 23 0.12 0.53 12.07
C ARG A 23 -0.98 0.96 11.13
N LEU A 24 -0.69 0.96 9.84
CA LEU A 24 -1.58 1.44 8.81
C LEU A 24 -2.70 0.43 8.48
N ASP A 25 -2.45 -0.85 8.75
CA ASP A 25 -3.44 -1.92 8.65
C ASP A 25 -4.44 -1.90 9.80
N ARG A 26 -4.03 -1.38 10.97
CA ARG A 26 -4.87 -1.20 12.17
C ARG A 26 -4.52 0.10 12.86
N PRO A 27 -5.01 1.24 12.34
CA PRO A 27 -4.71 2.52 12.92
C PRO A 27 -5.24 2.61 14.36
N LYS A 28 -4.40 3.12 15.28
CA LYS A 28 -4.87 3.44 16.64
C LYS A 28 -5.94 4.54 16.54
N PRO A 29 -7.07 4.42 17.28
CA PRO A 29 -8.12 5.43 17.24
C PRO A 29 -7.74 6.72 17.99
N SER A 30 -6.77 6.64 18.92
CA SER A 30 -6.35 7.74 19.78
C SER A 30 -4.85 7.70 20.09
N ALA A 31 -4.31 8.86 20.42
CA ALA A 31 -2.98 9.04 21.00
C ALA A 31 -3.08 9.77 22.34
N THR A 32 -2.03 9.62 23.15
CA THR A 32 -1.86 10.34 24.41
C THR A 32 -0.72 11.31 24.25
N CYS A 33 -0.94 12.58 24.57
CA CYS A 33 0.14 13.56 24.54
C CYS A 33 1.07 13.36 25.75
N PRO A 34 2.40 13.18 25.55
CA PRO A 34 3.34 13.06 26.66
C PRO A 34 3.54 14.37 27.43
N ALA A 35 3.27 15.52 26.80
CA ALA A 35 3.48 16.84 27.41
C ALA A 35 2.35 17.27 28.36
N CYS A 36 1.09 17.08 27.96
CA CYS A 36 -0.07 17.47 28.76
C CYS A 36 -0.89 16.30 29.33
N GLY A 37 -0.53 15.06 28.99
CA GLY A 37 -1.22 13.85 29.44
C GLY A 37 -2.60 13.62 28.82
N GLN A 38 -3.08 14.50 27.94
CA GLN A 38 -4.42 14.41 27.36
C GLN A 38 -4.51 13.37 26.24
N HIS A 39 -5.64 12.67 26.20
CA HIS A 39 -6.00 11.72 25.14
C HIS A 39 -6.78 12.43 24.04
N PHE A 40 -6.41 12.23 22.78
CA PHE A 40 -7.11 12.82 21.63
C PHE A 40 -7.26 11.81 20.48
N ALA A 41 -8.29 12.01 19.65
CA ALA A 41 -8.63 11.09 18.57
C ALA A 41 -7.83 11.39 17.28
N LEU A 42 -7.35 10.36 16.59
CA LEU A 42 -6.48 10.49 15.41
C LEU A 42 -7.26 10.51 14.07
N ASN A 43 -8.47 11.03 14.08
CA ASN A 43 -9.52 10.55 13.17
C ASN A 43 -9.45 11.00 11.71
N ALA A 44 -8.73 12.07 11.35
CA ALA A 44 -8.77 12.60 9.97
C ALA A 44 -7.60 12.09 9.10
N GLU A 45 -6.37 12.39 9.50
CA GLU A 45 -5.17 12.10 8.69
C GLU A 45 -4.89 10.60 8.57
N ILE A 46 -5.14 9.86 9.66
CA ILE A 46 -4.91 8.42 9.67
C ILE A 46 -5.90 7.68 8.76
N ARG A 47 -7.15 8.14 8.68
CA ARG A 47 -8.14 7.56 7.74
C ARG A 47 -7.76 7.81 6.29
N ALA A 48 -7.28 9.03 5.97
CA ALA A 48 -6.81 9.35 4.62
C ALA A 48 -5.61 8.48 4.22
N MET A 49 -4.65 8.28 5.12
CA MET A 49 -3.51 7.39 4.89
C MET A 49 -3.92 5.92 4.74
N ALA A 50 -4.85 5.42 5.55
CA ALA A 50 -5.37 4.06 5.42
C ALA A 50 -6.07 3.84 4.07
N GLN A 51 -6.83 4.83 3.58
CA GLN A 51 -7.47 4.77 2.27
C GLN A 51 -6.46 4.74 1.11
N LEU A 52 -5.40 5.55 1.19
CA LEU A 52 -4.31 5.54 0.20
C LEU A 52 -3.58 4.20 0.15
N LEU A 53 -3.38 3.54 1.28
CA LEU A 53 -2.76 2.21 1.30
C LEU A 53 -3.70 1.14 0.81
N ALA A 54 -4.99 1.22 1.16
CA ALA A 54 -6.00 0.30 0.64
C ALA A 54 -6.08 0.37 -0.89
N SER A 55 -6.02 1.56 -1.48
CA SER A 55 -6.01 1.75 -2.94
C SER A 55 -4.71 1.24 -3.58
N ALA A 56 -3.55 1.50 -2.97
CA ALA A 56 -2.26 0.97 -3.42
C ALA A 56 -2.23 -0.57 -3.39
N HIS A 57 -2.73 -1.18 -2.31
CA HIS A 57 -2.85 -2.63 -2.21
C HIS A 57 -3.84 -3.21 -3.22
N ALA A 58 -4.97 -2.54 -3.47
CA ALA A 58 -5.93 -2.96 -4.50
C ALA A 58 -5.28 -2.93 -5.90
N ALA A 59 -4.57 -1.86 -6.25
CA ALA A 59 -3.84 -1.74 -7.51
C ALA A 59 -2.73 -2.79 -7.65
N ARG A 60 -2.09 -3.19 -6.54
CA ARG A 60 -1.11 -4.29 -6.55
C ARG A 60 -1.79 -5.64 -6.80
N ARG A 61 -2.88 -5.94 -6.10
CA ARG A 61 -3.65 -7.19 -6.31
C ARG A 61 -4.14 -7.32 -7.74
N GLU A 62 -4.64 -6.23 -8.31
CA GLU A 62 -5.08 -6.20 -9.70
C GLU A 62 -3.94 -6.49 -10.69
N ARG A 63 -2.75 -5.92 -10.46
CA ARG A 63 -1.56 -6.21 -11.30
C ARG A 63 -1.11 -7.67 -11.20
N VAL A 64 -1.10 -8.23 -9.99
CA VAL A 64 -0.76 -9.65 -9.78
C VAL A 64 -1.80 -10.55 -10.48
N ARG A 65 -3.09 -10.24 -10.34
CA ARG A 65 -4.16 -10.97 -11.01
C ARG A 65 -3.99 -10.95 -12.53
N ARG A 66 -3.69 -9.80 -13.12
CA ARG A 66 -3.43 -9.68 -14.56
C ARG A 66 -2.23 -10.53 -15.00
N LEU A 67 -1.15 -10.55 -14.22
CA LEU A 67 -0.01 -11.42 -14.50
C LEU A 67 -0.39 -12.90 -14.46
N GLU A 68 -1.17 -13.33 -13.46
CA GLU A 68 -1.68 -14.70 -13.37
C GLU A 68 -2.55 -15.06 -14.58
N GLU A 69 -3.45 -14.16 -15.00
CA GLU A 69 -4.29 -14.34 -16.20
C GLU A 69 -3.44 -14.47 -17.48
N LEU A 70 -2.40 -13.64 -17.66
CA LEU A 70 -1.48 -13.72 -18.79
C LEU A 70 -0.67 -15.03 -18.79
N HIS A 71 -0.18 -15.46 -17.63
CA HIS A 71 0.48 -16.76 -17.48
C HIS A 71 -0.46 -17.92 -17.82
N GLN A 72 -1.72 -17.85 -17.41
CA GLN A 72 -2.71 -18.86 -17.74
C GLN A 72 -3.02 -18.91 -19.24
N ILE A 73 -3.15 -17.75 -19.90
CA ILE A 73 -3.33 -17.67 -21.36
C ILE A 73 -2.15 -18.32 -22.09
N ARG A 74 -0.92 -18.03 -21.65
CA ARG A 74 0.30 -18.64 -22.22
C ARG A 74 0.32 -20.16 -22.11
N GLN A 75 -0.16 -20.72 -21.00
CA GLN A 75 -0.16 -22.17 -20.76
C GLN A 75 -1.29 -22.92 -21.47
N THR A 76 -2.45 -22.26 -21.66
CA THR A 76 -3.67 -22.93 -22.12
C THR A 76 -3.94 -22.79 -23.61
N ARG A 77 -3.33 -21.81 -24.29
CA ARG A 77 -3.56 -21.59 -25.73
C ARG A 77 -2.30 -21.84 -26.54
N PRO A 78 -2.40 -22.57 -27.67
CA PRO A 78 -1.34 -22.59 -28.67
C PRO A 78 -1.32 -21.22 -29.35
N LEU A 79 -0.44 -20.35 -28.88
CA LEU A 79 -0.27 -19.01 -29.42
C LEU A 79 0.83 -19.00 -30.48
N PRO A 80 0.68 -18.20 -31.56
CA PRO A 80 1.76 -17.94 -32.50
C PRO A 80 3.03 -17.41 -31.81
N GLY A 81 4.21 -17.76 -32.31
CA GLY A 81 5.50 -17.47 -31.65
C GLY A 81 5.86 -15.98 -31.56
N ASP A 82 5.31 -15.16 -32.44
CA ASP A 82 5.34 -13.69 -32.38
C ASP A 82 4.46 -13.15 -31.24
N VAL A 83 3.25 -13.69 -31.07
CA VAL A 83 2.33 -13.35 -29.97
C VAL A 83 2.91 -13.77 -28.62
N LEU A 84 3.57 -14.94 -28.55
CA LEU A 84 4.26 -15.39 -27.34
C LEU A 84 5.40 -14.45 -26.94
N ARG A 85 6.22 -14.00 -27.90
CA ARG A 85 7.32 -13.05 -27.61
C ARG A 85 6.82 -11.69 -27.14
N GLN A 86 5.72 -11.20 -27.70
CA GLN A 86 5.07 -9.98 -27.22
C GLN A 86 4.54 -10.16 -25.79
N LEU A 87 3.87 -11.29 -25.52
CA LEU A 87 3.37 -11.63 -24.18
C LEU A 87 4.49 -11.73 -23.14
N ASP A 88 5.61 -12.37 -23.49
CA ASP A 88 6.78 -12.48 -22.61
C ASP A 88 7.31 -11.07 -22.26
N GLY A 89 7.44 -10.18 -23.25
CA GLY A 89 7.83 -8.78 -23.00
C GLY A 89 6.86 -8.03 -22.07
N TYR A 90 5.54 -8.19 -22.27
CA TYR A 90 4.53 -7.59 -21.40
C TYR A 90 4.55 -8.15 -19.97
N ILE A 91 4.80 -9.45 -19.80
CA ILE A 91 4.93 -10.09 -18.49
C ILE A 91 6.19 -9.59 -17.79
N ASP A 92 7.31 -9.50 -18.50
CA ASP A 92 8.58 -9.02 -17.99
C ASP A 92 8.45 -7.56 -17.50
N GLU A 93 7.87 -6.68 -18.31
CA GLU A 93 7.60 -5.28 -17.92
C GLU A 93 6.73 -5.17 -16.66
N LEU A 94 5.63 -5.93 -16.59
CA LEU A 94 4.74 -5.93 -15.43
C LEU A 94 5.41 -6.51 -14.18
N SER A 95 6.28 -7.50 -14.35
CA SER A 95 7.03 -8.12 -13.25
C SER A 95 8.11 -7.18 -12.70
N GLU A 96 8.84 -6.47 -13.57
CA GLU A 96 9.80 -5.45 -13.17
C GLU A 96 9.12 -4.29 -12.44
N ASP A 97 7.97 -3.84 -12.93
CA ASP A 97 7.18 -2.77 -12.31
C ASP A 97 6.70 -3.15 -10.90
N LEU A 98 6.41 -4.43 -10.66
CA LEU A 98 6.09 -4.94 -9.33
C LEU A 98 7.32 -5.01 -8.43
N LEU A 99 8.49 -5.37 -8.95
CA LEU A 99 9.74 -5.45 -8.19
C LEU A 99 10.28 -4.06 -7.80
N ARG A 100 10.23 -3.08 -8.70
CA ARG A 100 10.68 -1.70 -8.42
C ARG A 100 9.81 -0.96 -7.40
N ARG A 101 8.58 -1.42 -7.18
CA ARG A 101 7.61 -0.80 -6.28
C ARG A 101 7.31 -1.63 -5.02
N ALA A 102 8.08 -2.69 -4.74
CA ALA A 102 7.91 -3.58 -3.58
C ALA A 102 8.76 -3.14 -2.37
#